data_AF-A0A7V6LEB1-F1
#
_entry.id   AF-A0A7V6LEB1-F1
#
_cell.length_a   1.000
_cell.length_b   1.000
_cell.length_c   1.000
_cell.angle_alpha   90.00
_cell.angle_beta   90.00
_cell.angle_gamma   90.00
#
_symmetry.space_group_name_H-M   'P 1'
#
loop_
_entity.id
_entity.type
_entity.pdbx_description
1 polymer ?
#
loop_
_entity_poly.entity_id
_entity_poly.type
_entity_poly.pdbx_seq_one_letter_code
_entity_poly.pdbx_strand_id
1 'polypeptide(L)'
;MANQNENASPGEKRLKGAFALFFLVSAFLPLIFWIVGIDSPRFVSEARPKLPKIMIDGSFNEDAATEFDAYWSKSFPLNSWLVSRYNYLTGHLAASSTNPQVIWGRDGYLFFRETLNDMLKVPSISDLELARIHTSLTLQAAFVKNAGSTFHVMPAPNKASIYPDRLPFAIRPVSALSNAERLLQTVGDLPLIDLFAPLRTLAEDSPVTIYHRLDSHWNNVGAMEAYRAIMRAVQMDPLPLSEPFRETLDFQGDLATMYYPDRVTLDVNYEPQDFEPRYVSLRPLRTLEDITIETRQRERTGSLLMFRDSFANALIPYISASVGDVTYLRQDRPDYRLVKEIKPDAVILEIAERNLDWWLQATPIMPAPAVAEPDAADAIDLTIQVESREAFGFYHTQARLDTLPYPFTRVIVAASDGAYEAFPVYEDDAVDDRTVIPGFSLYTETRLDDVRIYLFAKNGWIRLN
;
A
#
# COMPACT_ATOMS: atom_id res chain seq x y z
N MET A 1 -29.62 41.70 -38.73
CA MET A 1 -29.59 41.37 -37.29
C MET A 1 -28.57 42.29 -36.64
N ALA A 2 -29.07 43.33 -35.97
CA ALA A 2 -28.26 44.43 -35.45
C ALA A 2 -27.52 44.02 -34.18
N ASN A 3 -26.27 44.47 -34.10
CA ASN A 3 -25.28 44.20 -33.06
C ASN A 3 -25.78 44.78 -31.72
N GLN A 4 -26.24 43.97 -30.78
CA GLN A 4 -26.71 44.40 -29.45
C GLN A 4 -25.60 44.97 -28.53
N ASN A 5 -24.40 45.23 -29.06
CA ASN A 5 -23.23 45.65 -28.28
C ASN A 5 -23.04 47.17 -28.10
N GLU A 6 -23.90 48.03 -28.67
CA GLU A 6 -23.63 49.48 -28.69
C GLU A 6 -24.13 50.29 -27.48
N ASN A 7 -24.98 49.75 -26.61
CA ASN A 7 -25.58 50.50 -25.48
C ASN A 7 -25.02 50.15 -24.09
N ALA A 8 -23.73 49.83 -23.97
CA ALA A 8 -23.10 49.70 -22.65
C ALA A 8 -22.80 51.09 -22.04
N SER A 9 -23.19 51.32 -20.79
CA SER A 9 -22.92 52.60 -20.09
C SER A 9 -21.40 52.86 -19.96
N PRO A 10 -20.95 54.11 -19.80
CA PRO A 10 -19.52 54.41 -19.58
C PRO A 10 -18.92 53.64 -18.39
N GLY A 11 -19.73 53.37 -17.35
CA GLY A 11 -19.34 52.54 -16.21
C GLY A 11 -19.15 51.07 -16.59
N GLU A 12 -20.06 50.50 -17.38
CA GLU A 12 -19.95 49.12 -17.88
C GLU A 12 -18.77 48.94 -18.83
N LYS A 13 -18.48 49.91 -19.70
CA LYS A 13 -17.31 49.88 -20.60
C LYS A 13 -16.01 49.90 -19.80
N ARG A 14 -15.92 50.71 -18.74
CA ARG A 14 -14.77 50.74 -17.82
C ARG A 14 -14.62 49.44 -17.06
N LEU A 15 -15.71 48.86 -16.58
CA LEU A 15 -15.71 47.58 -15.87
C LEU A 15 -15.28 46.42 -16.78
N LYS A 16 -15.81 46.35 -18.00
CA LYS A 16 -15.40 45.36 -19.02
C LYS A 16 -13.92 45.51 -19.38
N GLY A 17 -13.44 46.74 -19.55
CA GLY A 17 -12.02 47.02 -19.79
C GLY A 17 -11.12 46.60 -18.63
N ALA A 18 -11.51 46.90 -17.39
CA ALA A 18 -10.77 46.50 -16.20
C ALA A 18 -10.73 44.97 -16.04
N PHE A 19 -11.85 44.28 -16.31
CA PHE A 19 -11.91 42.82 -16.29
C PHE A 19 -11.03 42.18 -17.37
N ALA A 20 -11.07 42.70 -18.60
CA ALA A 20 -10.21 42.23 -19.68
C ALA A 20 -8.72 42.44 -19.37
N LEU A 21 -8.36 43.60 -18.79
CA LEU A 21 -7.00 43.87 -18.37
C LEU A 21 -6.56 42.93 -17.24
N PHE A 22 -7.40 42.70 -16.24
CA PHE A 22 -7.14 41.74 -15.17
C PHE A 22 -6.88 40.33 -15.72
N PHE A 23 -7.73 39.86 -16.64
CA PHE A 23 -7.59 38.55 -17.28
C PHE A 23 -6.28 38.42 -18.08
N LEU A 24 -5.93 39.45 -18.86
CA LEU A 24 -4.66 39.45 -19.60
C LEU A 24 -3.47 39.44 -18.65
N VAL A 25 -3.46 40.31 -17.63
CA VAL A 25 -2.37 40.36 -16.66
C VAL A 25 -2.25 39.03 -15.91
N SER A 26 -3.34 38.41 -15.48
CA SER A 26 -3.29 37.13 -14.77
C SER A 26 -2.84 35.97 -15.66
N ALA A 27 -3.22 35.96 -16.94
CA ALA A 27 -2.80 34.94 -17.90
C ALA A 27 -1.30 35.04 -18.25
N PHE A 28 -0.75 36.26 -18.33
CA PHE A 28 0.67 36.48 -18.65
C PHE A 28 1.59 36.55 -17.43
N LEU A 29 1.05 36.65 -16.21
CA LEU A 29 1.84 36.75 -14.97
C LEU A 29 2.86 35.60 -14.81
N PRO A 30 2.50 34.32 -15.08
CA PRO A 30 3.46 33.22 -14.99
C PRO A 30 4.59 33.33 -16.02
N LEU A 31 4.30 33.83 -17.23
CA LEU A 31 5.30 34.07 -18.26
C LEU A 31 6.27 35.19 -17.86
N ILE A 32 5.74 36.26 -17.26
CA ILE A 32 6.56 37.36 -16.73
C ILE A 32 7.50 36.81 -15.63
N PHE A 33 6.98 36.01 -14.71
CA PHE A 33 7.77 35.41 -13.62
C PHE A 33 8.85 34.46 -14.14
N TRP A 34 8.54 33.71 -15.18
CA TRP A 34 9.51 32.84 -15.84
C TRP A 34 10.67 33.64 -16.44
N ILE A 35 10.36 34.74 -17.14
CA ILE A 35 11.37 35.64 -17.76
C ILE A 35 12.30 36.26 -16.71
N VAL A 36 11.77 36.63 -15.54
CA VAL A 36 12.58 37.21 -14.45
C VAL A 36 13.26 36.16 -13.56
N GLY A 37 13.13 34.87 -13.88
CA GLY A 37 13.77 33.79 -13.15
C GLY A 37 13.13 33.46 -11.79
N ILE A 38 11.88 33.87 -11.57
CA ILE A 38 11.10 33.49 -10.39
C ILE A 38 10.43 32.14 -10.66
N ASP A 39 10.68 31.18 -9.78
CA ASP A 39 10.18 29.82 -9.90
C ASP A 39 9.19 29.47 -8.78
N SER A 40 8.40 28.42 -8.99
CA SER A 40 7.47 27.90 -7.99
C SER A 40 8.21 27.15 -6.88
N PRO A 41 7.91 27.43 -5.59
CA PRO A 41 8.35 26.53 -4.53
C PRO A 41 7.63 25.18 -4.72
N ARG A 42 8.37 24.09 -4.58
CA ARG A 42 7.83 22.73 -4.58
C ARG A 42 8.39 22.00 -3.38
N PHE A 43 7.48 21.48 -2.57
CA PHE A 43 7.80 20.66 -1.39
C PHE A 43 7.53 19.17 -1.65
N VAL A 44 7.30 18.80 -2.93
CA VAL A 44 7.18 17.42 -3.40
C VAL A 44 8.56 16.92 -3.83
N SER A 45 8.91 15.69 -3.44
CA SER A 45 10.18 15.00 -3.74
C SER A 45 10.29 14.51 -5.19
N GLU A 46 10.01 15.35 -6.19
CA GLU A 46 10.23 15.03 -7.60
C GLU A 46 11.41 15.81 -8.17
N ALA A 47 12.28 15.14 -8.92
CA ALA A 47 13.35 15.79 -9.66
C ALA A 47 12.75 16.75 -10.70
N ARG A 48 13.32 17.97 -10.80
CA ARG A 48 12.92 18.93 -11.84
C ARG A 48 13.29 18.37 -13.21
N PRO A 49 12.35 18.28 -14.17
CA PRO A 49 12.73 18.12 -15.55
C PRO A 49 13.65 19.28 -15.94
N LYS A 50 14.63 19.01 -16.78
CA LYS A 50 15.50 20.05 -17.31
C LYS A 50 14.85 20.64 -18.56
N LEU A 51 15.09 21.92 -18.82
CA LEU A 51 14.73 22.52 -20.09
C LEU A 51 15.39 21.70 -21.22
N PRO A 52 14.62 21.19 -22.20
CA PRO A 52 15.17 20.34 -23.23
C PRO A 52 16.16 21.08 -24.11
N LYS A 53 17.15 20.34 -24.61
CA LYS A 53 18.04 20.86 -25.65
C LYS A 53 17.39 20.62 -27.01
N ILE A 54 17.37 21.64 -27.84
CA ILE A 54 16.89 21.54 -29.23
C ILE A 54 17.83 20.68 -30.08
N MET A 55 19.12 20.64 -29.71
CA MET A 55 20.16 19.87 -30.39
C MET A 55 20.88 18.96 -29.38
N ILE A 56 21.06 17.69 -29.75
CA ILE A 56 21.83 16.70 -28.99
C ILE A 56 22.85 16.09 -29.96
N ASP A 57 24.13 16.14 -29.61
CA ASP A 57 25.25 15.57 -30.37
C ASP A 57 25.27 15.91 -31.88
N GLY A 58 24.81 17.11 -32.22
CA GLY A 58 24.81 17.63 -33.60
C GLY A 58 23.57 17.29 -34.42
N SER A 59 22.64 16.50 -33.88
CA SER A 59 21.32 16.23 -34.48
C SER A 59 20.19 16.96 -33.74
N PHE A 60 19.07 17.15 -34.44
CA PHE A 60 17.84 17.68 -33.85
C PHE A 60 17.29 16.68 -32.84
N ASN A 61 16.84 17.19 -31.69
CA ASN A 61 16.17 16.37 -30.69
C ASN A 61 14.69 16.19 -31.07
N GLU A 62 14.33 15.00 -31.54
CA GLU A 62 12.97 14.67 -31.96
C GLU A 62 11.98 14.70 -30.77
N ASP A 63 12.46 14.48 -29.55
CA ASP A 63 11.66 14.48 -28.33
C ASP A 63 11.55 15.86 -27.65
N ALA A 64 12.18 16.90 -28.21
CA ALA A 64 12.28 18.22 -27.58
C ALA A 64 10.91 18.83 -27.21
N ALA A 65 9.87 18.57 -28.01
CA ALA A 65 8.51 19.03 -27.73
C ALA A 65 7.89 18.31 -26.52
N THR A 66 8.02 16.98 -26.47
CA THR A 66 7.54 16.14 -25.36
C THR A 66 8.27 16.47 -24.06
N GLU A 67 9.61 16.61 -24.14
CA GLU A 67 10.42 17.03 -23.00
C GLU A 67 10.08 18.45 -22.54
N PHE A 68 9.77 19.35 -23.48
CA PHE A 68 9.35 20.72 -23.14
C PHE A 68 8.00 20.72 -22.44
N ASP A 69 7.03 19.92 -22.90
CA ASP A 69 5.73 19.79 -22.25
C ASP A 69 5.86 19.22 -20.83
N ALA A 70 6.70 18.19 -20.66
CA ALA A 70 7.04 17.64 -19.35
C ALA A 70 7.74 18.68 -18.45
N TYR A 71 8.64 19.50 -19.00
CA TYR A 71 9.29 20.59 -18.29
C TYR A 71 8.28 21.69 -17.90
N TRP A 72 7.48 22.16 -18.84
CA TRP A 72 6.57 23.29 -18.67
C TRP A 72 5.44 22.96 -17.70
N SER A 73 4.81 21.79 -17.84
CA SER A 73 3.77 21.30 -16.91
C SER A 73 4.27 21.22 -15.47
N LYS A 74 5.57 20.97 -15.25
CA LYS A 74 6.18 20.86 -13.92
C LYS A 74 6.89 22.13 -13.43
N SER A 75 7.32 23.02 -14.31
CA SER A 75 8.17 24.18 -13.99
C SER A 75 7.51 25.53 -14.24
N PHE A 76 6.22 25.54 -14.60
CA PHE A 76 5.43 26.77 -14.73
C PHE A 76 5.44 27.58 -13.41
N PRO A 77 5.86 28.86 -13.44
CA PRO A 77 5.82 29.70 -12.25
C PRO A 77 4.42 29.88 -11.71
N LEU A 78 4.30 29.98 -10.38
CA LEU A 78 3.04 29.99 -9.64
C LEU A 78 2.19 28.71 -9.74
N ASN A 79 2.61 27.68 -10.47
CA ASN A 79 1.83 26.44 -10.62
C ASN A 79 1.45 25.84 -9.27
N SER A 80 2.42 25.61 -8.39
CA SER A 80 2.15 25.02 -7.07
C SER A 80 1.19 25.89 -6.26
N TRP A 81 1.39 27.22 -6.27
CA TRP A 81 0.52 28.16 -5.57
C TRP A 81 -0.91 28.14 -6.11
N LEU A 82 -1.09 28.15 -7.43
CA LEU A 82 -2.39 28.07 -8.09
C LEU A 82 -3.08 26.74 -7.81
N VAL A 83 -2.35 25.62 -7.94
CA VAL A 83 -2.86 24.28 -7.63
C VAL A 83 -3.32 24.20 -6.18
N SER A 84 -2.50 24.61 -5.20
CA SER A 84 -2.88 24.62 -3.79
C SER A 84 -4.14 25.46 -3.52
N ARG A 85 -4.25 26.66 -4.14
CA ARG A 85 -5.43 27.52 -3.97
C ARG A 85 -6.66 26.95 -4.64
N TYR A 86 -6.51 26.39 -5.83
CA TYR A 86 -7.60 25.76 -6.56
C TYR A 86 -8.13 24.52 -5.82
N ASN A 87 -7.22 23.67 -5.32
CA ASN A 87 -7.52 22.53 -4.47
C ASN A 87 -8.25 22.97 -3.19
N TYR A 88 -7.74 23.99 -2.49
CA TYR A 88 -8.37 24.54 -1.28
C TYR A 88 -9.79 25.04 -1.56
N LEU A 89 -9.97 25.90 -2.57
CA LEU A 89 -11.26 26.49 -2.90
C LEU A 89 -12.27 25.41 -3.34
N THR A 90 -11.86 24.49 -4.19
CA THR A 90 -12.73 23.42 -4.69
C THR A 90 -13.13 22.45 -3.57
N GLY A 91 -12.20 22.11 -2.67
CA GLY A 91 -12.48 21.32 -1.47
C GLY A 91 -13.52 22.00 -0.57
N HIS A 92 -13.32 23.28 -0.25
CA HIS A 92 -14.21 24.00 0.67
C HIS A 92 -15.57 24.33 0.06
N LEU A 93 -15.63 24.70 -1.22
CA LEU A 93 -16.87 25.16 -1.87
C LEU A 93 -17.71 24.02 -2.44
N ALA A 94 -17.07 22.98 -2.95
CA ALA A 94 -17.73 21.91 -3.70
C ALA A 94 -17.54 20.51 -3.07
N ALA A 95 -16.85 20.40 -1.92
CA ALA A 95 -16.53 19.12 -1.28
C ALA A 95 -15.91 18.10 -2.26
N SER A 96 -15.10 18.60 -3.19
CA SER A 96 -14.48 17.81 -4.26
C SER A 96 -12.99 18.11 -4.33
N SER A 97 -12.23 17.16 -4.89
CA SER A 97 -10.79 17.29 -5.06
C SER A 97 -10.44 17.28 -6.53
N THR A 98 -9.56 18.20 -6.90
CA THR A 98 -8.96 18.31 -8.23
C THR A 98 -7.63 17.56 -8.33
N ASN A 99 -7.11 17.05 -7.21
CA ASN A 99 -5.99 16.13 -7.20
C ASN A 99 -6.51 14.68 -7.41
N PRO A 100 -6.01 13.95 -8.43
CA PRO A 100 -6.48 12.61 -8.76
C PRO A 100 -6.19 11.58 -7.66
N GLN A 101 -5.24 11.82 -6.78
CA GLN A 101 -4.84 10.89 -5.70
C GLN A 101 -5.46 11.21 -4.33
N VAL A 102 -6.10 12.38 -4.16
CA VAL A 102 -6.60 12.83 -2.86
C VAL A 102 -8.11 13.05 -2.90
N ILE A 103 -8.86 12.55 -1.92
CA ILE A 103 -10.28 12.84 -1.66
C ILE A 103 -10.38 13.90 -0.58
N TRP A 104 -11.21 14.91 -0.82
CA TRP A 104 -11.59 15.90 0.20
C TRP A 104 -12.73 15.35 1.06
N GLY A 105 -12.44 15.17 2.35
CA GLY A 105 -13.40 14.77 3.38
C GLY A 105 -14.02 15.95 4.13
N ARG A 106 -14.82 15.61 5.14
CA ARG A 106 -15.39 16.59 6.09
C ARG A 106 -14.33 17.05 7.07
N ASP A 107 -14.54 18.21 7.68
CA ASP A 107 -13.69 18.76 8.75
C ASP A 107 -12.19 18.89 8.38
N GLY A 108 -11.91 19.03 7.08
CA GLY A 108 -10.55 19.18 6.54
C GLY A 108 -9.76 17.87 6.44
N TYR A 109 -10.40 16.70 6.61
CA TYR A 109 -9.75 15.41 6.36
C TYR A 109 -9.43 15.24 4.88
N LEU A 110 -8.24 14.72 4.59
CA LEU A 110 -7.86 14.24 3.28
C LEU A 110 -7.87 12.71 3.30
N PHE A 111 -8.31 12.05 2.24
CA PHE A 111 -8.18 10.60 2.12
C PHE A 111 -7.46 10.20 0.85
N PHE A 112 -6.81 9.05 0.86
CA PHE A 112 -6.13 8.53 -0.31
C PHE A 112 -7.14 7.94 -1.29
N ARG A 113 -7.08 8.33 -2.57
CA ARG A 113 -8.05 7.91 -3.59
C ARG A 113 -7.97 6.40 -3.86
N GLU A 114 -6.80 5.78 -3.72
CA GLU A 114 -6.65 4.34 -3.97
C GLU A 114 -7.46 3.48 -3.01
N THR A 115 -7.81 3.99 -1.82
CA THR A 115 -8.69 3.30 -0.86
C THR A 115 -10.18 3.48 -1.18
N LEU A 116 -10.54 4.01 -2.35
CA LEU A 116 -11.95 4.29 -2.69
C LEU A 116 -12.80 3.01 -2.69
N ASN A 117 -12.25 1.89 -3.15
CA ASN A 117 -12.95 0.61 -3.11
C ASN A 117 -13.24 0.18 -1.67
N ASP A 118 -12.30 0.40 -0.75
CA ASP A 118 -12.48 0.10 0.69
C ASP A 118 -13.56 1.01 1.30
N MET A 119 -13.52 2.31 1.01
CA MET A 119 -14.52 3.29 1.44
C MET A 119 -15.93 2.95 0.98
N LEU A 120 -16.06 2.51 -0.27
CA LEU A 120 -17.31 2.08 -0.87
C LEU A 120 -17.66 0.64 -0.47
N LYS A 121 -16.79 -0.09 0.22
CA LYS A 121 -16.91 -1.53 0.47
C LYS A 121 -17.23 -2.30 -0.82
N VAL A 122 -16.57 -1.97 -1.93
CA VAL A 122 -16.70 -2.72 -3.19
C VAL A 122 -16.15 -4.12 -2.95
N PRO A 123 -16.93 -5.20 -3.21
CA PRO A 123 -16.46 -6.57 -3.05
C PRO A 123 -15.55 -6.97 -4.21
N SER A 124 -14.41 -6.29 -4.35
CA SER A 124 -13.45 -6.48 -5.45
C SER A 124 -12.63 -7.77 -5.31
N ILE A 125 -12.58 -8.38 -4.12
CA ILE A 125 -11.97 -9.70 -3.90
C ILE A 125 -13.11 -10.71 -3.79
N SER A 126 -13.21 -11.67 -4.71
CA SER A 126 -14.21 -12.74 -4.71
C SER A 126 -14.02 -13.73 -3.56
N ASP A 127 -15.06 -14.50 -3.22
CA ASP A 127 -14.96 -15.55 -2.20
C ASP A 127 -13.92 -16.63 -2.57
N LEU A 128 -13.74 -16.87 -3.87
CA LEU A 128 -12.71 -17.75 -4.39
C LEU A 128 -11.30 -17.21 -4.11
N GLU A 129 -11.07 -15.92 -4.37
CA GLU A 129 -9.80 -15.26 -4.10
C GLU A 129 -9.51 -15.24 -2.59
N LEU A 130 -10.50 -14.98 -1.75
CA LEU A 130 -10.35 -15.11 -0.29
C LEU A 130 -9.94 -16.52 0.14
N ALA A 131 -10.51 -17.57 -0.48
CA ALA A 131 -10.11 -18.95 -0.20
C ALA A 131 -8.68 -19.29 -0.70
N ARG A 132 -8.24 -18.70 -1.82
CA ARG A 132 -6.86 -18.81 -2.33
C ARG A 132 -5.87 -18.07 -1.44
N ILE A 133 -6.25 -16.89 -0.93
CA ILE A 133 -5.48 -16.14 0.08
C ILE A 133 -5.34 -16.97 1.35
N HIS A 134 -6.44 -17.54 1.85
CA HIS A 134 -6.43 -18.44 3.02
C HIS A 134 -5.44 -19.60 2.84
N THR A 135 -5.50 -20.27 1.68
CA THR A 135 -4.56 -21.35 1.34
C THR A 135 -3.11 -20.85 1.38
N SER A 136 -2.83 -19.71 0.73
CA SER A 136 -1.48 -19.14 0.67
C SER A 136 -0.94 -18.75 2.04
N LEU A 137 -1.76 -18.14 2.91
CA LEU A 137 -1.37 -17.79 4.27
C LEU A 137 -1.20 -19.03 5.15
N THR A 138 -2.00 -20.08 4.95
CA THR A 138 -1.86 -21.36 5.65
C THR A 138 -0.51 -22.02 5.35
N LEU A 139 -0.07 -22.02 4.08
CA LEU A 139 1.24 -22.55 3.68
C LEU A 139 2.40 -21.78 4.34
N GLN A 140 2.30 -20.44 4.34
CA GLN A 140 3.27 -19.56 5.01
C GLN A 140 3.33 -19.83 6.52
N ALA A 141 2.17 -19.90 7.18
CA ALA A 141 2.06 -20.18 8.62
C ALA A 141 2.70 -21.53 8.98
N ALA A 142 2.44 -22.57 8.18
CA ALA A 142 3.02 -23.89 8.38
C ALA A 142 4.55 -23.87 8.24
N PHE A 143 5.09 -23.16 7.24
CA PHE A 143 6.53 -23.03 7.03
C PHE A 143 7.22 -22.33 8.21
N VAL A 144 6.67 -21.20 8.66
CA VAL A 144 7.21 -20.43 9.80
C VAL A 144 7.17 -21.26 11.08
N LYS A 145 6.05 -21.94 11.34
CA LYS A 145 5.90 -22.82 12.51
C LYS A 145 6.90 -23.98 12.49
N ASN A 146 7.12 -24.60 11.33
CA ASN A 146 8.09 -25.68 11.18
C ASN A 146 9.55 -25.20 11.36
N ALA A 147 9.82 -23.91 11.12
CA ALA A 147 11.11 -23.29 11.40
C ALA A 147 11.31 -22.91 12.89
N GLY A 148 10.27 -23.06 13.73
CA GLY A 148 10.33 -22.81 15.17
C GLY A 148 9.85 -21.43 15.61
N SER A 149 9.26 -20.63 14.72
CA SER A 149 8.78 -19.28 15.00
C SER A 149 7.24 -19.23 15.07
N THR A 150 6.67 -18.22 15.71
CA THR A 150 5.23 -17.90 15.56
C THR A 150 4.99 -17.08 14.29
N PHE A 151 3.81 -17.22 13.69
CA PHE A 151 3.41 -16.46 12.51
C PHE A 151 2.16 -15.65 12.83
N HIS A 152 2.14 -14.37 12.45
CA HIS A 152 1.00 -13.48 12.64
C HIS A 152 0.68 -12.71 11.37
N VAL A 153 -0.60 -12.69 11.00
CA VAL A 153 -1.11 -11.86 9.89
C VAL A 153 -1.73 -10.60 10.48
N MET A 154 -1.38 -9.43 9.96
CA MET A 154 -1.84 -8.14 10.51
C MET A 154 -2.29 -7.18 9.40
N PRO A 155 -3.56 -7.27 8.97
CA PRO A 155 -4.13 -6.27 8.09
C PRO A 155 -4.32 -4.92 8.82
N ALA A 156 -3.70 -3.85 8.32
CA ALA A 156 -3.84 -2.51 8.86
C ALA A 156 -5.06 -1.80 8.23
N PRO A 157 -6.04 -1.32 9.03
CA PRO A 157 -7.20 -0.62 8.48
C PRO A 157 -6.80 0.72 7.86
N ASN A 158 -7.41 1.11 6.74
CA ASN A 158 -7.25 2.48 6.24
C ASN A 158 -8.05 3.44 7.12
N LYS A 159 -7.70 4.72 7.02
CA LYS A 159 -8.39 5.81 7.74
C LYS A 159 -9.92 5.79 7.57
N ALA A 160 -10.43 5.45 6.39
CA ALA A 160 -11.87 5.42 6.12
C ALA A 160 -12.61 4.28 6.83
N SER A 161 -11.93 3.18 7.16
CA SER A 161 -12.49 2.05 7.91
C SER A 161 -12.67 2.35 9.40
N ILE A 162 -12.00 3.41 9.88
CA ILE A 162 -12.04 3.91 11.26
C ILE A 162 -12.86 5.21 11.36
N TYR A 163 -12.74 6.11 10.39
CA TYR A 163 -13.45 7.40 10.32
C TYR A 163 -14.40 7.52 9.11
N PRO A 164 -15.42 6.63 8.97
CA PRO A 164 -16.35 6.70 7.85
C PRO A 164 -17.23 7.95 7.88
N ASP A 165 -17.45 8.56 9.05
CA ASP A 165 -18.22 9.79 9.24
C ASP A 165 -17.52 11.04 8.69
N ARG A 166 -16.20 10.98 8.51
CA ARG A 166 -15.37 12.02 7.90
C ARG A 166 -15.35 11.96 6.37
N LEU A 167 -15.93 10.94 5.74
CA LEU A 167 -16.04 10.85 4.28
C LEU A 167 -17.00 11.91 3.70
N PRO A 168 -16.79 12.35 2.44
CA PRO A 168 -17.76 13.20 1.77
C PRO A 168 -19.09 12.45 1.60
N PHE A 169 -20.21 13.17 1.67
CA PHE A 169 -21.57 12.62 1.62
C PHE A 169 -21.85 11.69 0.42
N ALA A 170 -21.17 11.94 -0.70
CA ALA A 170 -21.34 11.17 -1.94
C ALA A 170 -20.76 9.76 -1.87
N ILE A 171 -19.81 9.50 -0.96
CA ILE A 171 -19.20 8.17 -0.78
C ILE A 171 -20.05 7.41 0.23
N ARG A 172 -20.68 6.33 -0.23
CA ARG A 172 -21.53 5.46 0.58
C ARG A 172 -21.20 4.01 0.30
N PRO A 173 -21.17 3.14 1.33
CA PRO A 173 -20.96 1.71 1.13
C PRO A 173 -21.98 1.11 0.15
N VAL A 174 -21.51 0.31 -0.80
CA VAL A 174 -22.33 -0.46 -1.76
C VAL A 174 -22.55 -1.90 -1.32
N SER A 175 -21.89 -2.33 -0.24
CA SER A 175 -22.06 -3.65 0.38
C SER A 175 -21.95 -3.55 1.90
N ALA A 176 -22.44 -4.57 2.61
CA ALA A 176 -22.45 -4.59 4.07
C ALA A 176 -21.03 -4.76 4.67
N LEU A 177 -20.27 -5.70 4.10
CA LEU A 177 -18.92 -6.03 4.53
C LEU A 177 -17.90 -5.53 3.50
N SER A 178 -16.80 -5.00 4.00
CA SER A 178 -15.60 -4.71 3.21
C SER A 178 -14.84 -6.00 2.86
N ASN A 179 -13.87 -5.92 1.94
CA ASN A 179 -12.97 -7.03 1.67
C ASN A 179 -12.18 -7.44 2.92
N ALA A 180 -11.73 -6.48 3.73
CA ALA A 180 -11.04 -6.76 4.98
C ALA A 180 -11.92 -7.53 5.97
N GLU A 181 -13.16 -7.08 6.19
CA GLU A 181 -14.12 -7.77 7.08
C GLU A 181 -14.41 -9.20 6.58
N ARG A 182 -14.53 -9.40 5.26
CA ARG A 182 -14.72 -10.73 4.66
C ARG A 182 -13.46 -11.60 4.79
N LEU A 183 -12.27 -11.00 4.65
CA LEU A 183 -11.00 -11.68 4.90
C LEU A 183 -10.92 -12.16 6.35
N LEU A 184 -11.18 -11.29 7.34
CA LEU A 184 -11.09 -11.67 8.76
C LEU A 184 -12.02 -12.84 9.11
N GLN A 185 -13.19 -12.91 8.48
CA GLN A 185 -14.10 -14.06 8.62
C GLN A 185 -13.56 -15.33 7.96
N THR A 186 -12.83 -15.20 6.85
CA THR A 186 -12.28 -16.33 6.08
C THR A 186 -11.02 -16.90 6.73
N VAL A 187 -10.16 -16.05 7.31
CA VAL A 187 -8.84 -16.42 7.87
C VAL A 187 -8.80 -16.43 9.40
N GLY A 188 -9.95 -16.41 10.07
CA GLY A 188 -10.05 -16.35 11.53
C GLY A 188 -9.48 -17.57 12.27
N ASP A 189 -9.14 -18.65 11.55
CA ASP A 189 -8.42 -19.82 12.06
C ASP A 189 -6.90 -19.65 12.08
N LEU A 190 -6.36 -18.65 11.37
CA LEU A 190 -4.94 -18.28 11.41
C LEU A 190 -4.66 -17.31 12.58
N PRO A 191 -3.39 -17.21 13.05
CA PRO A 191 -3.06 -16.26 14.10
C PRO A 191 -3.12 -14.81 13.57
N LEU A 192 -4.28 -14.20 13.72
CA LEU A 192 -4.57 -12.85 13.27
C LEU A 192 -4.31 -11.83 14.37
N ILE A 193 -3.69 -10.71 14.03
CA ILE A 193 -3.68 -9.49 14.84
C ILE A 193 -4.80 -8.59 14.29
N ASP A 194 -6.00 -8.71 14.86
CA ASP A 194 -7.14 -7.88 14.47
C ASP A 194 -7.02 -6.47 15.06
N LEU A 195 -6.81 -5.49 14.19
CA LEU A 195 -6.71 -4.08 14.53
C LEU A 195 -8.03 -3.30 14.33
N PHE A 196 -9.02 -3.88 13.65
CA PHE A 196 -10.22 -3.15 13.26
C PHE A 196 -11.09 -2.79 14.45
N ALA A 197 -11.47 -3.80 15.25
CA ALA A 197 -12.31 -3.57 16.42
C ALA A 197 -11.61 -2.69 17.47
N PRO A 198 -10.35 -2.96 17.89
CA PRO A 198 -9.66 -2.12 18.86
C PRO A 198 -9.51 -0.66 18.42
N LEU A 199 -9.15 -0.40 17.16
CA LEU A 199 -9.00 0.97 16.66
C LEU A 199 -10.34 1.69 16.50
N ARG A 200 -11.43 0.99 16.15
CA ARG A 200 -12.78 1.59 16.13
C ARG A 200 -13.22 2.01 17.53
N THR A 201 -13.08 1.13 18.51
CA THR A 201 -13.37 1.45 19.92
C THR A 201 -12.53 2.62 20.41
N LEU A 202 -11.22 2.61 20.12
CA LEU A 202 -10.35 3.71 20.49
C LEU A 202 -10.75 5.03 19.80
N ALA A 203 -11.14 4.99 18.52
CA ALA A 203 -11.57 6.19 17.80
C ALA A 203 -12.87 6.80 18.35
N GLU A 204 -13.75 5.98 18.93
CA GLU A 204 -14.99 6.42 19.58
C GLU A 204 -14.74 7.00 20.98
N ASP A 205 -13.85 6.38 21.75
CA ASP A 205 -13.61 6.73 23.16
C ASP A 205 -12.52 7.81 23.34
N SER A 206 -11.60 7.94 22.39
CA SER A 206 -10.43 8.82 22.52
C SER A 206 -10.83 10.30 22.39
N PRO A 207 -10.30 11.19 23.27
CA PRO A 207 -10.50 12.63 23.16
C PRO A 207 -9.72 13.26 22.00
N VAL A 208 -8.80 12.51 21.39
CA VAL A 208 -7.97 12.94 20.27
C VAL A 208 -8.10 11.97 19.10
N THR A 209 -7.78 12.44 17.89
CA THR A 209 -7.83 11.59 16.69
C THR A 209 -6.70 10.56 16.72
N ILE A 210 -6.94 9.38 16.14
CA ILE A 210 -5.95 8.30 16.05
C ILE A 210 -5.40 8.09 14.63
N TYR A 211 -5.87 8.89 13.68
CA TYR A 211 -5.27 9.05 12.36
C TYR A 211 -4.92 10.51 12.14
N HIS A 212 -3.87 10.72 11.36
CA HIS A 212 -3.58 12.03 10.81
C HIS A 212 -4.73 12.50 9.93
N ARG A 213 -5.07 13.78 10.04
CA ARG A 213 -6.11 14.42 9.24
C ARG A 213 -5.66 14.60 7.78
N LEU A 214 -4.39 14.94 7.58
CA LEU A 214 -3.80 15.32 6.29
C LEU A 214 -2.85 14.26 5.71
N ASP A 215 -2.84 13.05 6.25
CA ASP A 215 -2.01 11.92 5.80
C ASP A 215 -2.86 10.64 5.68
N SER A 216 -2.39 9.65 4.93
CA SER A 216 -3.10 8.39 4.72
C SER A 216 -3.02 7.40 5.91
N HIS A 217 -2.06 7.58 6.82
CA HIS A 217 -1.72 6.66 7.92
C HIS A 217 -2.36 7.04 9.27
N TRP A 218 -2.31 6.10 10.21
CA TRP A 218 -2.56 6.39 11.62
C TRP A 218 -1.56 7.42 12.15
N ASN A 219 -1.91 8.11 13.23
CA ASN A 219 -0.92 8.84 14.01
C ASN A 219 -0.39 7.92 15.13
N ASN A 220 0.51 8.44 15.97
CA ASN A 220 1.12 7.65 17.02
C ASN A 220 0.13 7.08 18.07
N VAL A 221 -1.05 7.69 18.26
CA VAL A 221 -2.07 7.13 19.17
C VAL A 221 -2.63 5.82 18.58
N GLY A 222 -2.99 5.84 17.30
CA GLY A 222 -3.45 4.64 16.59
C GLY A 222 -2.33 3.60 16.44
N ALA A 223 -1.12 4.05 16.09
CA ALA A 223 0.06 3.20 16.01
C ALA A 223 0.35 2.51 17.36
N MET A 224 0.16 3.21 18.48
CA MET A 224 0.40 2.62 19.79
C MET A 224 -0.62 1.54 20.15
N GLU A 225 -1.88 1.70 19.79
CA GLU A 225 -2.86 0.63 20.00
C GLU A 225 -2.53 -0.60 19.16
N ALA A 226 -2.11 -0.41 17.90
CA ALA A 226 -1.60 -1.48 17.05
C ALA A 226 -0.35 -2.14 17.64
N TYR A 227 0.59 -1.34 18.16
CA TYR A 227 1.77 -1.84 18.87
C TYR A 227 1.39 -2.67 20.12
N ARG A 228 0.46 -2.21 20.95
CA ARG A 228 -0.03 -2.99 22.11
C ARG A 228 -0.70 -4.30 21.66
N ALA A 229 -1.42 -4.31 20.55
CA ALA A 229 -1.98 -5.53 19.97
C ALA A 229 -0.88 -6.49 19.50
N ILE A 230 0.16 -5.98 18.83
CA ILE A 230 1.34 -6.77 18.41
C ILE A 230 2.02 -7.41 19.61
N MET A 231 2.41 -6.61 20.61
CA MET A 231 3.14 -7.10 21.78
C MET A 231 2.37 -8.20 22.52
N ARG A 232 1.03 -8.05 22.65
CA ARG A 232 0.15 -9.09 23.19
C ARG A 232 0.16 -10.37 22.34
N ALA A 233 0.06 -10.24 21.02
CA ALA A 233 0.00 -11.38 20.11
C ALA A 233 1.30 -12.18 20.08
N VAL A 234 2.45 -11.49 20.08
CA VAL A 234 3.79 -12.13 20.11
C VAL A 234 4.27 -12.48 21.51
N GLN A 235 3.45 -12.21 22.55
CA GLN A 235 3.74 -12.50 23.96
C GLN A 235 5.04 -11.84 24.47
N MET A 236 5.30 -10.61 24.06
CA MET A 236 6.43 -9.81 24.51
C MET A 236 5.94 -8.61 25.34
N ASP A 237 6.78 -8.15 26.28
CA ASP A 237 6.41 -7.06 27.18
C ASP A 237 6.43 -5.70 26.47
N PRO A 238 5.32 -4.94 26.46
CA PRO A 238 5.33 -3.59 25.93
C PRO A 238 6.06 -2.61 26.86
N LEU A 239 6.64 -1.55 26.30
CA LEU A 239 7.04 -0.35 27.03
C LEU A 239 5.90 0.19 27.94
N PRO A 240 6.22 0.63 29.17
CA PRO A 240 5.29 1.28 30.07
C PRO A 240 5.14 2.76 29.70
N LEU A 241 4.45 3.05 28.59
CA LEU A 241 4.27 4.42 28.08
C LEU A 241 3.11 5.12 28.79
N SER A 242 3.35 6.34 29.28
CA SER A 242 2.34 7.09 30.02
C SER A 242 1.40 7.91 29.14
N GLU A 243 0.16 8.03 29.62
CA GLU A 243 -0.87 8.94 29.13
C GLU A 243 -1.05 10.08 30.16
N PRO A 244 -1.39 11.32 29.75
CA PRO A 244 -1.84 11.72 28.41
C PRO A 244 -0.70 12.01 27.43
N PHE A 245 -1.01 11.91 26.13
CA PHE A 245 -0.08 12.28 25.06
C PHE A 245 0.19 13.79 25.01
N ARG A 246 1.42 14.14 24.63
CA ARG A 246 1.79 15.50 24.26
C ARG A 246 1.40 15.74 22.81
N GLU A 247 0.54 16.72 22.58
CA GLU A 247 0.23 17.21 21.24
C GLU A 247 1.44 17.91 20.62
N THR A 248 1.68 17.65 19.34
CA THR A 248 2.77 18.19 18.54
C THR A 248 2.23 18.59 17.16
N LEU A 249 2.81 19.62 16.54
CA LEU A 249 2.48 20.07 15.19
C LEU A 249 3.75 20.04 14.34
N ASP A 250 4.18 18.84 13.99
CA ASP A 250 5.47 18.56 13.37
C ASP A 250 5.43 17.49 12.28
N PHE A 251 4.27 16.87 12.04
CA PHE A 251 4.15 15.80 11.06
C PHE A 251 3.77 16.35 9.69
N GLN A 252 4.58 16.09 8.66
CA GLN A 252 4.25 16.44 7.28
C GLN A 252 3.60 15.24 6.58
N GLY A 253 2.29 15.32 6.37
CA GLY A 253 1.54 14.23 5.72
C GLY A 253 1.78 14.07 4.22
N ASP A 254 1.64 12.84 3.73
CA ASP A 254 1.73 12.47 2.32
C ASP A 254 0.64 13.16 1.48
N LEU A 255 -0.62 13.11 1.91
CA LEU A 255 -1.75 13.73 1.22
C LEU A 255 -1.65 15.26 1.28
N ALA A 256 -1.18 15.84 2.39
CA ALA A 256 -0.88 17.26 2.49
C ALA A 256 0.16 17.70 1.46
N THR A 257 1.22 16.91 1.30
CA THR A 257 2.29 17.19 0.33
C THR A 257 1.78 17.13 -1.11
N MET A 258 0.88 16.17 -1.41
CA MET A 258 0.22 16.08 -2.73
C MET A 258 -0.81 17.21 -2.95
N TYR A 259 -1.54 17.60 -1.91
CA TYR A 259 -2.68 18.52 -2.02
C TYR A 259 -2.27 19.99 -1.95
N TYR A 260 -1.22 20.31 -1.19
CA TYR A 260 -0.69 21.66 -0.98
C TYR A 260 0.80 21.78 -1.40
N PRO A 261 1.15 21.54 -2.67
CA PRO A 261 2.55 21.45 -3.11
C PRO A 261 3.37 22.75 -2.96
N ASP A 262 2.73 23.87 -2.64
CA ASP A 262 3.34 25.19 -2.50
C ASP A 262 3.88 25.51 -1.10
N ARG A 263 3.65 24.64 -0.12
CA ARG A 263 4.05 24.86 1.28
C ARG A 263 4.24 23.53 2.01
N VAL A 264 4.99 23.57 3.11
CA VAL A 264 4.89 22.53 4.14
C VAL A 264 3.59 22.77 4.91
N THR A 265 2.70 21.77 4.91
CA THR A 265 1.49 21.78 5.74
C THR A 265 1.67 20.71 6.80
N LEU A 266 1.89 21.13 8.03
CA LEU A 266 2.04 20.23 9.18
C LEU A 266 0.68 19.81 9.70
N ASP A 267 0.60 18.57 10.15
CA ASP A 267 -0.53 17.97 10.81
C ASP A 267 -0.22 17.70 12.28
N VAL A 268 -1.28 17.58 13.06
CA VAL A 268 -1.16 17.28 14.48
C VAL A 268 -0.75 15.82 14.65
N ASN A 269 0.19 15.60 15.56
CA ASN A 269 0.60 14.29 16.04
C ASN A 269 0.63 14.29 17.59
N TYR A 270 0.79 13.12 18.17
CA TYR A 270 0.76 12.91 19.60
C TYR A 270 1.94 12.04 20.02
N GLU A 271 2.67 12.41 21.05
CA GLU A 271 3.81 11.62 21.52
C GLU A 271 3.62 11.26 23.00
N PRO A 272 3.97 10.04 23.44
CA PRO A 272 4.05 9.75 24.87
C PRO A 272 5.10 10.66 25.50
N GLN A 273 4.80 11.19 26.69
CA GLN A 273 5.66 12.21 27.32
C GLN A 273 7.03 11.67 27.72
N ASP A 274 7.08 10.38 28.04
CA ASP A 274 8.22 9.64 28.57
C ASP A 274 8.86 8.70 27.53
N PHE A 275 8.42 8.76 26.27
CA PHE A 275 8.99 7.91 25.25
C PHE A 275 10.34 8.44 24.77
N GLU A 276 11.38 7.65 25.04
CA GLU A 276 12.69 7.79 24.42
C GLU A 276 13.00 6.51 23.62
N PRO A 277 13.24 6.59 22.30
CA PRO A 277 13.56 5.43 21.49
C PRO A 277 14.97 4.94 21.83
N ARG A 278 15.05 4.03 22.81
CA ARG A 278 16.30 3.36 23.17
C ARG A 278 16.45 2.12 22.29
N TYR A 279 17.24 2.23 21.24
CA TYR A 279 17.76 1.14 20.41
C TYR A 279 18.85 1.68 19.47
N VAL A 280 19.57 0.80 18.79
CA VAL A 280 20.51 1.18 17.73
C VAL A 280 20.11 0.55 16.41
N SER A 281 20.26 1.27 15.31
CA SER A 281 20.18 0.68 13.97
C SER A 281 21.48 -0.04 13.64
N LEU A 282 21.40 -1.27 13.13
CA LEU A 282 22.56 -2.08 12.75
C LEU A 282 23.13 -1.69 11.37
N ARG A 283 22.35 -0.94 10.59
CA ARG A 283 22.75 -0.33 9.31
C ARG A 283 22.45 1.17 9.33
N PRO A 284 23.08 1.98 8.47
CA PRO A 284 22.73 3.40 8.33
C PRO A 284 21.24 3.55 7.98
N LEU A 285 20.48 4.16 8.89
CA LEU A 285 19.07 4.48 8.70
C LEU A 285 18.95 5.87 8.11
N ARG A 286 18.41 5.99 6.88
CA ARG A 286 18.16 7.29 6.25
C ARG A 286 16.81 7.84 6.69
N THR A 287 15.79 6.98 6.64
CA THR A 287 14.40 7.29 7.02
C THR A 287 13.70 5.99 7.42
N LEU A 288 12.55 6.10 8.07
CA LEU A 288 11.70 4.93 8.35
C LEU A 288 11.07 4.31 7.08
N GLU A 289 11.20 4.97 5.92
CA GLU A 289 10.79 4.44 4.62
C GLU A 289 11.80 3.44 4.02
N ASP A 290 12.97 3.26 4.64
CA ASP A 290 13.99 2.35 4.12
C ASP A 290 13.47 0.91 3.95
N ILE A 291 13.92 0.25 2.86
CA ILE A 291 13.49 -1.10 2.48
C ILE A 291 13.83 -2.12 3.55
N THR A 292 15.02 -2.01 4.14
CA THR A 292 15.48 -2.87 5.23
C THR A 292 15.88 -2.03 6.41
N ILE A 293 15.30 -2.32 7.57
CA ILE A 293 15.66 -1.69 8.84
C ILE A 293 15.98 -2.81 9.82
N GLU A 294 17.16 -2.76 10.42
CA GLU A 294 17.60 -3.71 11.44
C GLU A 294 17.91 -2.93 12.71
N THR A 295 17.29 -3.31 13.82
CA THR A 295 17.47 -2.64 15.11
C THR A 295 17.84 -3.63 16.20
N ARG A 296 18.55 -3.12 17.21
CA ARG A 296 18.91 -3.88 18.40
C ARG A 296 18.72 -3.05 19.66
N GLN A 297 18.09 -3.64 20.66
CA GLN A 297 18.08 -3.16 22.03
C GLN A 297 18.67 -4.23 22.96
N ARG A 298 19.89 -3.97 23.46
CA ARG A 298 20.68 -4.91 24.27
C ARG A 298 20.07 -5.28 25.63
N GLU A 299 19.21 -4.41 26.18
CA GLU A 299 18.54 -4.66 27.46
C GLU A 299 17.23 -5.45 27.33
N ARG A 300 16.82 -5.73 26.09
CA ARG A 300 15.61 -6.50 25.78
C ARG A 300 15.99 -7.85 25.18
N THR A 301 15.06 -8.78 25.29
CA THR A 301 15.16 -10.12 24.69
C THR A 301 14.14 -10.24 23.56
N GLY A 302 14.19 -11.36 22.85
CA GLY A 302 13.28 -11.65 21.77
C GLY A 302 13.80 -11.19 20.42
N SER A 303 13.38 -11.89 19.36
CA SER A 303 13.66 -11.54 17.99
C SER A 303 12.38 -11.52 17.15
N LEU A 304 12.24 -10.50 16.30
CA LEU A 304 11.06 -10.30 15.47
C LEU A 304 11.45 -10.00 14.01
N LEU A 305 10.80 -10.68 13.08
CA LEU A 305 10.87 -10.40 11.64
C LEU A 305 9.53 -9.86 11.17
N MET A 306 9.52 -8.68 10.56
CA MET A 306 8.31 -8.03 10.08
C MET A 306 8.39 -7.73 8.59
N PHE A 307 7.56 -8.41 7.80
CA PHE A 307 7.24 -7.98 6.44
C PHE A 307 6.14 -6.92 6.53
N ARG A 308 6.33 -5.77 5.89
CA ARG A 308 5.54 -4.57 6.18
C ARG A 308 5.33 -3.66 4.98
N ASP A 309 4.41 -2.71 5.13
CA ASP A 309 4.30 -1.49 4.32
C ASP A 309 4.53 -0.20 5.15
N SER A 310 4.16 0.97 4.62
CA SER A 310 4.38 2.26 5.28
C SER A 310 3.60 2.45 6.60
N PHE A 311 2.52 1.67 6.86
CA PHE A 311 1.81 1.71 8.15
C PHE A 311 2.72 1.36 9.32
N ALA A 312 3.62 0.38 9.14
CA ALA A 312 4.55 -0.01 10.20
C ALA A 312 5.60 1.06 10.53
N ASN A 313 5.76 2.14 9.75
CA ASN A 313 6.74 3.19 10.03
C ASN A 313 6.58 3.78 11.44
N ALA A 314 5.34 4.08 11.84
CA ALA A 314 5.05 4.59 13.18
C ALA A 314 5.24 3.53 14.28
N LEU A 315 5.28 2.24 13.94
CA LEU A 315 5.48 1.15 14.90
C LEU A 315 6.96 0.88 15.20
N ILE A 316 7.85 1.16 14.24
CA ILE A 316 9.28 0.82 14.32
C ILE A 316 9.92 1.33 15.62
N PRO A 317 9.76 2.61 16.04
CA PRO A 317 10.39 3.09 17.25
C PRO A 317 9.95 2.34 18.51
N TYR A 318 8.66 2.02 18.62
CA TYR A 318 8.09 1.35 19.80
C TYR A 318 8.48 -0.12 19.86
N ILE A 319 8.39 -0.86 18.74
CA ILE A 319 8.77 -2.26 18.68
C ILE A 319 10.29 -2.42 18.90
N SER A 320 11.11 -1.58 18.25
CA SER A 320 12.58 -1.64 18.36
C SER A 320 13.10 -1.33 19.76
N ALA A 321 12.36 -0.54 20.55
CA ALA A 321 12.70 -0.25 21.94
C ALA A 321 12.23 -1.35 22.92
N SER A 322 11.32 -2.23 22.49
CA SER A 322 10.75 -3.32 23.30
C SER A 322 11.38 -4.68 23.06
N VAL A 323 11.88 -4.93 21.85
CA VAL A 323 12.36 -6.24 21.41
C VAL A 323 13.88 -6.21 21.23
N GLY A 324 14.55 -7.32 21.55
CA GLY A 324 16.01 -7.44 21.52
C GLY A 324 16.60 -7.20 20.13
N ASP A 325 16.14 -7.93 19.11
CA ASP A 325 16.58 -7.82 17.72
C ASP A 325 15.36 -7.78 16.78
N VAL A 326 15.27 -6.76 15.92
CA VAL A 326 14.15 -6.64 14.97
C VAL A 326 14.65 -6.39 13.56
N THR A 327 14.07 -7.13 12.61
CA THR A 327 14.30 -6.92 11.18
C THR A 327 12.98 -6.56 10.51
N TYR A 328 12.92 -5.39 9.89
CA TYR A 328 11.78 -4.92 9.11
C TYR A 328 12.13 -4.93 7.62
N LEU A 329 11.23 -5.45 6.80
CA LEU A 329 11.39 -5.56 5.35
C LEU A 329 10.16 -5.02 4.64
N ARG A 330 10.36 -3.94 3.89
CA ARG A 330 9.36 -3.39 2.98
C ARG A 330 9.47 -4.08 1.63
N GLN A 331 8.65 -5.10 1.42
CA GLN A 331 8.68 -5.85 0.16
C GLN A 331 7.30 -6.38 -0.17
N ASP A 332 6.95 -6.34 -1.45
CA ASP A 332 5.66 -6.83 -1.94
C ASP A 332 5.61 -8.37 -1.93
N ARG A 333 6.77 -9.01 -1.94
CA ARG A 333 6.95 -10.47 -1.86
C ARG A 333 7.75 -10.85 -0.61
N PRO A 334 7.14 -11.51 0.39
CA PRO A 334 7.85 -11.97 1.58
C PRO A 334 8.94 -13.01 1.27
N ASP A 335 10.16 -12.76 1.76
CA ASP A 335 11.29 -13.68 1.68
C ASP A 335 11.46 -14.51 2.94
N TYR A 336 10.91 -15.72 2.92
CA TYR A 336 10.90 -16.63 4.07
C TYR A 336 12.21 -17.40 4.25
N ARG A 337 13.18 -17.29 3.33
CA ARG A 337 14.55 -17.79 3.58
C ARG A 337 15.13 -17.16 4.84
N LEU A 338 14.80 -15.89 5.09
CA LEU A 338 15.22 -15.13 6.25
C LEU A 338 14.72 -15.71 7.58
N VAL A 339 13.61 -16.46 7.60
CA VAL A 339 13.16 -17.13 8.83
C VAL A 339 14.17 -18.20 9.27
N LYS A 340 14.78 -18.92 8.32
CA LYS A 340 15.82 -19.92 8.62
C LYS A 340 17.15 -19.29 9.01
N GLU A 341 17.48 -18.13 8.43
CA GLU A 341 18.73 -17.40 8.68
C GLU A 341 18.70 -16.66 10.03
N ILE A 342 17.65 -15.89 10.27
CA ILE A 342 17.48 -15.05 11.46
C ILE A 342 17.00 -15.89 12.66
N LYS A 343 16.16 -16.90 12.41
CA LYS A 343 15.46 -17.70 13.45
C LYS A 343 14.73 -16.79 14.46
N PRO A 344 13.83 -15.91 14.00
CA PRO A 344 13.11 -15.00 14.88
C PRO A 344 12.17 -15.79 15.80
N ASP A 345 11.81 -15.22 16.95
CA ASP A 345 10.76 -15.81 17.80
C ASP A 345 9.38 -15.63 17.16
N ALA A 346 9.16 -14.47 16.53
CA ALA A 346 7.90 -14.14 15.85
C ALA A 346 8.13 -13.55 14.45
N VAL A 347 7.25 -13.93 13.51
CA VAL A 347 7.15 -13.37 12.16
C VAL A 347 5.81 -12.68 12.00
N ILE A 348 5.81 -11.42 11.58
CA ILE A 348 4.59 -10.64 11.31
C ILE A 348 4.55 -10.33 9.81
N LEU A 349 3.42 -10.65 9.18
CA LEU A 349 3.05 -10.22 7.84
C LEU A 349 2.03 -9.09 7.94
N GLU A 350 2.52 -7.86 7.90
CA GLU A 350 1.71 -6.63 7.93
C GLU A 350 1.42 -6.16 6.51
N ILE A 351 0.18 -5.73 6.28
CA ILE A 351 -0.24 -5.14 5.02
C ILE A 351 -1.44 -4.22 5.23
N ALA A 352 -1.51 -3.08 4.55
CA ALA A 352 -2.71 -2.26 4.55
C ALA A 352 -3.87 -2.97 3.84
N GLU A 353 -5.10 -2.76 4.34
CA GLU A 353 -6.30 -3.44 3.83
C GLU A 353 -6.57 -3.21 2.33
N ARG A 354 -6.07 -2.12 1.75
CA ARG A 354 -6.19 -1.77 0.31
C ARG A 354 -5.36 -2.66 -0.62
N ASN A 355 -4.47 -3.46 -0.05
CA ASN A 355 -3.47 -4.27 -0.76
C ASN A 355 -3.64 -5.77 -0.48
N LEU A 356 -4.75 -6.21 0.10
CA LEU A 356 -4.99 -7.64 0.40
C LEU A 356 -4.93 -8.55 -0.84
N ASP A 357 -5.23 -7.99 -2.01
CA ASP A 357 -5.12 -8.65 -3.32
C ASP A 357 -3.68 -8.99 -3.70
N TRP A 358 -2.68 -8.29 -3.15
CA TRP A 358 -1.27 -8.52 -3.47
C TRP A 358 -0.78 -9.93 -3.08
N TRP A 359 -1.41 -10.55 -2.08
CA TRP A 359 -1.12 -11.94 -1.72
C TRP A 359 -1.47 -12.96 -2.81
N LEU A 360 -2.19 -12.55 -3.87
CA LEU A 360 -2.45 -13.35 -5.06
C LEU A 360 -1.66 -12.91 -6.30
N GLN A 361 -0.76 -11.94 -6.16
CA GLN A 361 0.04 -11.41 -7.28
C GLN A 361 1.48 -11.94 -7.28
N ALA A 362 2.00 -12.35 -6.12
CA ALA A 362 3.39 -12.78 -5.98
C ALA A 362 3.50 -13.95 -5.01
N THR A 363 4.23 -14.98 -5.40
CA THR A 363 4.42 -16.15 -4.55
C THR A 363 5.52 -15.88 -3.51
N PRO A 364 5.27 -16.09 -2.21
CA PRO A 364 6.29 -15.93 -1.18
C PRO A 364 7.52 -16.80 -1.45
N ILE A 365 8.71 -16.27 -1.17
CA ILE A 365 9.97 -16.97 -1.44
C ILE A 365 10.22 -17.99 -0.32
N MET A 366 9.71 -19.20 -0.49
CA MET A 366 9.95 -20.37 0.35
C MET A 366 9.80 -21.65 -0.48
N PRO A 367 10.53 -22.72 -0.15
CA PRO A 367 10.29 -24.02 -0.77
C PRO A 367 8.86 -24.48 -0.47
N ALA A 368 8.18 -24.99 -1.50
CA ALA A 368 6.86 -25.58 -1.35
C ALA A 368 6.93 -26.82 -0.44
N PRO A 369 5.95 -26.99 0.47
CA PRO A 369 5.93 -28.13 1.37
C PRO A 369 5.68 -29.42 0.59
N ALA A 370 6.46 -30.45 0.93
CA ALA A 370 6.23 -31.81 0.42
C ALA A 370 4.94 -32.38 1.03
N VAL A 371 4.13 -33.02 0.19
CA VAL A 371 2.85 -33.62 0.52
C VAL A 371 2.71 -34.98 -0.14
N ALA A 372 1.69 -35.74 0.27
CA ALA A 372 1.33 -36.96 -0.45
C ALA A 372 0.66 -36.62 -1.78
N GLU A 373 0.95 -37.42 -2.82
CA GLU A 373 0.22 -37.33 -4.07
C GLU A 373 -1.26 -37.70 -3.81
N PRO A 374 -2.22 -36.83 -4.18
CA PRO A 374 -3.63 -37.07 -3.88
C PRO A 374 -4.21 -38.16 -4.79
N ASP A 375 -5.23 -38.85 -4.27
CA ASP A 375 -6.09 -39.70 -5.10
C ASP A 375 -7.14 -38.82 -5.79
N ALA A 376 -7.11 -38.77 -7.12
CA ALA A 376 -7.99 -37.94 -7.93
C ALA A 376 -9.13 -38.79 -8.50
N ALA A 377 -10.36 -38.48 -8.10
CA ALA A 377 -11.55 -39.19 -8.57
C ALA A 377 -11.87 -38.88 -10.04
N ASP A 378 -11.52 -37.67 -10.47
CA ASP A 378 -11.76 -37.17 -11.83
C ASP A 378 -10.45 -36.72 -12.48
N ALA A 379 -10.43 -36.76 -13.81
CA ALA A 379 -9.37 -36.17 -14.61
C ALA A 379 -9.96 -35.33 -15.74
N ILE A 380 -9.28 -34.25 -16.10
CA ILE A 380 -9.62 -33.43 -17.27
C ILE A 380 -8.41 -33.34 -18.19
N ASP A 381 -8.66 -33.48 -19.49
CA ASP A 381 -7.63 -33.29 -20.51
C ASP A 381 -7.52 -31.80 -20.81
N LEU A 382 -6.41 -31.19 -20.40
CA LEU A 382 -6.16 -29.77 -20.61
C LEU A 382 -4.68 -29.54 -20.90
N THR A 383 -4.39 -29.06 -22.11
CA THR A 383 -3.03 -28.64 -22.45
C THR A 383 -2.70 -27.33 -21.76
N ILE A 384 -1.75 -27.38 -20.83
CA ILE A 384 -1.23 -26.21 -20.12
C ILE A 384 0.26 -26.05 -20.39
N GLN A 385 0.73 -24.81 -20.41
CA GLN A 385 2.15 -24.50 -20.49
C GLN A 385 2.67 -24.33 -19.06
N VAL A 386 3.58 -25.22 -18.68
CA VAL A 386 4.30 -25.14 -17.40
C VAL A 386 5.68 -24.55 -17.69
N GLU A 387 6.01 -23.47 -17.00
CA GLU A 387 7.30 -22.80 -17.11
C GLU A 387 8.11 -23.06 -15.84
N SER A 388 9.42 -23.24 -16.00
CA SER A 388 10.34 -23.39 -14.87
C SER A 388 11.61 -22.58 -15.11
N ARG A 389 12.00 -21.76 -14.13
CA ARG A 389 13.20 -20.89 -14.17
C ARG A 389 13.93 -20.90 -12.83
N GLU A 390 15.25 -20.70 -12.84
CA GLU A 390 15.99 -20.46 -11.60
C GLU A 390 15.68 -19.06 -11.05
N ALA A 391 15.33 -18.98 -9.77
CA ALA A 391 15.08 -17.72 -9.08
C ALA A 391 15.32 -17.87 -7.57
N PHE A 392 15.98 -16.88 -6.95
CA PHE A 392 16.23 -16.83 -5.51
C PHE A 392 16.95 -18.06 -4.91
N GLY A 393 17.74 -18.78 -5.73
CA GLY A 393 18.40 -20.02 -5.32
C GLY A 393 17.49 -21.26 -5.32
N PHE A 394 16.33 -21.17 -5.95
CA PHE A 394 15.37 -22.25 -6.16
C PHE A 394 15.03 -22.39 -7.65
N TYR A 395 14.31 -23.46 -8.00
CA TYR A 395 13.55 -23.57 -9.24
C TYR A 395 12.13 -23.08 -9.00
N HIS A 396 11.77 -21.98 -9.67
CA HIS A 396 10.43 -21.43 -9.71
C HIS A 396 9.67 -22.05 -10.87
N THR A 397 8.66 -22.85 -10.55
CA THR A 397 7.77 -23.48 -11.53
C THR A 397 6.40 -22.84 -11.44
N GLN A 398 5.77 -22.52 -12.57
CA GLN A 398 4.45 -21.89 -12.62
C GLN A 398 3.66 -22.31 -13.85
N ALA A 399 2.34 -22.19 -13.76
CA ALA A 399 1.46 -22.34 -14.92
C ALA A 399 0.20 -21.48 -14.78
N ARG A 400 -0.21 -20.92 -15.91
CA ARG A 400 -1.47 -20.19 -16.09
C ARG A 400 -2.61 -21.18 -16.33
N LEU A 401 -3.76 -20.95 -15.69
CA LEU A 401 -4.92 -21.85 -15.66
C LEU A 401 -6.25 -21.10 -15.92
N ASP A 402 -6.24 -20.03 -16.70
CA ASP A 402 -7.42 -19.21 -17.01
C ASP A 402 -8.44 -19.89 -17.94
N THR A 403 -8.06 -20.99 -18.58
CA THR A 403 -8.96 -21.81 -19.41
C THR A 403 -9.70 -22.89 -18.63
N LEU A 404 -9.55 -22.95 -17.30
CA LEU A 404 -10.22 -23.96 -16.48
C LEU A 404 -11.75 -23.80 -16.51
N PRO A 405 -12.51 -24.91 -16.61
CA PRO A 405 -13.97 -24.86 -16.61
C PRO A 405 -14.58 -24.63 -15.22
N TYR A 406 -13.77 -24.59 -14.16
CA TYR A 406 -14.20 -24.37 -12.79
C TYR A 406 -13.08 -23.75 -11.94
N PRO A 407 -13.45 -23.06 -10.84
CA PRO A 407 -12.50 -22.50 -9.91
C PRO A 407 -11.82 -23.58 -9.03
N PHE A 408 -10.62 -23.27 -8.53
CA PHE A 408 -9.86 -24.12 -7.61
C PHE A 408 -9.29 -23.28 -6.45
N THR A 409 -9.01 -23.94 -5.32
CA THR A 409 -8.44 -23.26 -4.14
C THR A 409 -7.06 -23.75 -3.77
N ARG A 410 -6.71 -25.00 -4.11
CA ARG A 410 -5.42 -25.63 -3.79
C ARG A 410 -4.86 -26.34 -5.03
N VAL A 411 -3.54 -26.43 -5.10
CA VAL A 411 -2.82 -27.09 -6.20
C VAL A 411 -1.71 -27.95 -5.64
N ILE A 412 -1.63 -29.19 -6.10
CA ILE A 412 -0.49 -30.08 -5.85
C ILE A 412 0.19 -30.35 -7.19
N VAL A 413 1.51 -30.21 -7.20
CA VAL A 413 2.38 -30.53 -8.33
C VAL A 413 3.20 -31.74 -7.93
N ALA A 414 2.97 -32.87 -8.59
CA ALA A 414 3.71 -34.11 -8.40
C ALA A 414 4.70 -34.32 -9.53
N ALA A 415 5.90 -34.79 -9.20
CA ALA A 415 6.95 -35.16 -10.15
C ALA A 415 7.51 -36.53 -9.76
N SER A 416 8.65 -36.92 -10.34
CA SER A 416 9.32 -38.19 -10.01
C SER A 416 9.93 -38.23 -8.60
N ASP A 417 10.28 -37.08 -8.03
CA ASP A 417 10.98 -36.95 -6.75
C ASP A 417 10.05 -36.66 -5.56
N GLY A 418 8.78 -36.34 -5.81
CA GLY A 418 7.77 -36.14 -4.77
C GLY A 418 6.55 -35.37 -5.26
N ALA A 419 5.67 -35.02 -4.33
CA ALA A 419 4.56 -34.10 -4.56
C ALA A 419 4.67 -32.91 -3.63
N TYR A 420 4.33 -31.73 -4.15
CA TYR A 420 4.50 -30.46 -3.47
C TYR A 420 3.20 -29.65 -3.55
N GLU A 421 2.78 -29.06 -2.45
CA GLU A 421 1.63 -28.15 -2.46
C GLU A 421 2.10 -26.76 -2.92
N ALA A 422 1.61 -26.37 -4.09
CA ALA A 422 1.94 -25.10 -4.72
C ALA A 422 1.04 -23.96 -4.19
N PHE A 423 1.51 -22.73 -4.33
CA PHE A 423 0.67 -21.57 -4.07
C PHE A 423 -0.33 -21.43 -5.22
N PRO A 424 -1.63 -21.19 -4.95
CA PRO A 424 -2.64 -20.93 -5.97
C PRO A 424 -2.50 -19.49 -6.49
N VAL A 425 -1.30 -19.12 -6.93
CA VAL A 425 -0.88 -17.79 -7.37
C VAL A 425 -0.10 -17.95 -8.66
N TYR A 426 -0.41 -17.15 -9.69
CA TYR A 426 0.36 -17.10 -10.91
C TYR A 426 1.04 -15.73 -11.00
N GLU A 427 2.35 -15.71 -11.26
CA GLU A 427 3.11 -14.47 -11.39
C GLU A 427 3.10 -14.05 -12.86
N ASP A 428 2.29 -13.05 -13.21
CA ASP A 428 2.35 -12.43 -14.53
C ASP A 428 3.44 -11.33 -14.53
N ASP A 429 4.43 -11.47 -15.40
CA ASP A 429 5.50 -10.48 -15.56
C ASP A 429 4.97 -9.19 -16.27
N ALA A 430 3.75 -9.20 -16.84
CA ALA A 430 3.07 -8.03 -17.40
C ALA A 430 2.28 -7.25 -16.34
N VAL A 431 3.01 -6.50 -15.52
CA VAL A 431 2.55 -5.73 -14.37
C VAL A 431 1.82 -4.44 -14.79
N ASP A 432 0.53 -4.26 -14.44
CA ASP A 432 0.02 -3.00 -13.83
C ASP A 432 -1.49 -2.96 -13.47
N ASP A 433 -2.33 -3.96 -13.79
CA ASP A 433 -3.80 -3.78 -13.70
C ASP A 433 -4.48 -4.35 -12.44
N ARG A 434 -3.69 -4.92 -11.50
CA ARG A 434 -4.19 -5.67 -10.32
C ARG A 434 -5.12 -6.84 -10.70
N THR A 435 -5.04 -7.36 -11.93
CA THR A 435 -5.84 -8.51 -12.35
C THR A 435 -5.25 -9.80 -11.81
N VAL A 436 -6.05 -10.55 -11.06
CA VAL A 436 -5.68 -11.88 -10.57
C VAL A 436 -5.99 -12.93 -11.64
N ILE A 437 -4.95 -13.48 -12.25
CA ILE A 437 -5.10 -14.58 -13.22
C ILE A 437 -5.11 -15.91 -12.45
N PRO A 438 -6.04 -16.84 -12.76
CA PRO A 438 -6.00 -18.18 -12.19
C PRO A 438 -4.74 -18.92 -12.63
N GLY A 439 -4.04 -19.53 -11.67
CA GLY A 439 -2.88 -20.36 -11.92
C GLY A 439 -2.16 -20.70 -10.62
N PHE A 440 -0.98 -21.31 -10.75
CA PHE A 440 -0.17 -21.70 -9.59
C PHE A 440 1.29 -21.40 -9.83
N SER A 441 2.03 -21.37 -8.73
CA SER A 441 3.48 -21.31 -8.72
C SER A 441 4.05 -21.87 -7.43
N LEU A 442 5.29 -22.35 -7.51
CA LEU A 442 6.01 -22.92 -6.39
C LEU A 442 7.52 -22.79 -6.58
N TYR A 443 8.24 -22.74 -5.46
CA TYR A 443 9.70 -22.86 -5.43
C TYR A 443 10.10 -24.26 -4.94
N THR A 444 11.08 -24.87 -5.59
CA THR A 444 11.62 -26.20 -5.25
C THR A 444 13.14 -26.18 -5.29
N GLU A 445 13.78 -27.06 -4.53
CA GLU A 445 15.26 -27.17 -4.52
C GLU A 445 15.80 -27.84 -5.79
N THR A 446 15.01 -28.75 -6.38
CA THR A 446 15.29 -29.45 -7.63
C THR A 446 14.33 -28.98 -8.71
N ARG A 447 14.76 -29.04 -9.96
CA ARG A 447 13.88 -28.80 -11.10
C ARG A 447 12.85 -29.92 -11.18
N LEU A 448 11.58 -29.55 -11.29
CA LEU A 448 10.50 -30.49 -11.53
C LEU A 448 10.34 -30.75 -13.03
N ASP A 449 10.57 -32.00 -13.46
CA ASP A 449 10.32 -32.46 -14.82
C ASP A 449 9.13 -33.44 -14.84
N ASP A 450 8.44 -33.56 -15.98
CA ASP A 450 7.28 -34.45 -16.18
C ASP A 450 6.18 -34.35 -15.10
N VAL A 451 5.79 -33.11 -14.79
CA VAL A 451 4.85 -32.82 -13.70
C VAL A 451 3.42 -33.33 -13.96
N ARG A 452 2.79 -33.84 -12.90
CA ARG A 452 1.35 -34.15 -12.80
C ARG A 452 0.72 -33.11 -11.89
N ILE A 453 -0.37 -32.49 -12.33
CA ILE A 453 -1.00 -31.39 -11.60
C ILE A 453 -2.37 -31.82 -11.10
N TYR A 454 -2.62 -31.52 -9.83
CA TYR A 454 -3.87 -31.83 -9.14
C TYR A 454 -4.47 -30.55 -8.57
N LEU A 455 -5.74 -30.30 -8.89
CA LEU A 455 -6.47 -29.14 -8.41
C LEU A 455 -7.53 -29.59 -7.41
N PHE A 456 -7.64 -28.89 -6.28
CA PHE A 456 -8.76 -29.07 -5.38
C PHE A 456 -9.93 -28.18 -5.83
N ALA A 457 -10.96 -28.81 -6.38
CA ALA A 457 -12.14 -28.15 -6.93
C ALA A 457 -13.37 -29.04 -6.75
N LYS A 458 -14.58 -28.46 -6.71
CA LYS A 458 -15.85 -29.20 -6.53
C LYS A 458 -15.85 -30.16 -5.33
N ASN A 459 -15.13 -29.80 -4.26
CA ASN A 459 -14.94 -30.61 -3.04
C ASN A 459 -14.15 -31.92 -3.25
N GLY A 460 -13.31 -32.02 -4.28
CA GLY A 460 -12.44 -33.17 -4.53
C GLY A 460 -11.16 -32.81 -5.27
N TRP A 461 -10.24 -33.77 -5.38
CA TRP A 461 -9.04 -33.64 -6.21
C TRP A 461 -9.34 -34.04 -7.65
N ILE A 462 -8.95 -33.18 -8.58
CA ILE A 462 -9.08 -33.41 -10.02
C ILE A 462 -7.68 -33.35 -10.64
N ARG A 463 -7.32 -34.37 -11.41
CA ARG A 463 -6.05 -34.44 -12.12
C ARG A 463 -6.15 -33.71 -13.46
N LEU A 464 -5.12 -32.95 -13.81
CA LEU A 464 -4.91 -32.45 -15.17
C LEU A 464 -4.07 -33.47 -15.94
N ASN A 465 -4.59 -33.90 -17.09
CA ASN A 465 -3.93 -34.82 -18.02
C ASN A 465 -3.25 -34.09 -19.17
#